data_AF-A0A830F3X5-F1
#
_entry.id   AF-A0A830F3X5-F1
#
_cell.length_a   1.000
_cell.length_b   1.000
_cell.length_c   1.000
_cell.angle_alpha   90.00
_cell.angle_beta   90.00
_cell.angle_gamma   90.00
#
_symmetry.space_group_name_H-M   'P 1'
#
loop_
_entity.id
_entity.type
_entity.pdbx_description
1 polymer ?
#
loop_
_entity_poly.entity_id
_entity_poly.type
_entity_poly.pdbx_seq_one_letter_code
_entity_poly.pdbx_strand_id
1 'polypeptide(L)'
;MTEYPRDEISGRGGDPEAISDRYREQQPESISVSWPDFVETVRNEDDTIEYIAAIQDALTRLERRKRERDTTMPVSARWETDVQQRLIAAYAFAIPTREALEYLHDQGPLVELGAWKGYWAYELDNRGVEITAYDADPVLNPWFPVETGDQDVLLQYGEAETLVLCWPPVGPMAYEALLLHDGDVIYIGERPGDGFKAFADMRFFDVLDARYEHSTQIDLPSHPGAKDDLRRTYEEEYGGVAYTKHRLACTLFEQPYLTTKTVMRRFDVEQSTAYRAITALEDAGVLEEVPGGGPRQEYRAREIFDILEQPPQTY
;
A
#
# COMPACT_ATOMS: atom_id res chain seq x y z
N MET A 1 3.31 -27.18 19.16
CA MET A 1 4.59 -27.52 18.50
C MET A 1 4.40 -28.86 17.80
N THR A 2 3.67 -28.83 16.70
CA THR A 2 3.63 -29.92 15.73
C THR A 2 4.94 -29.87 14.95
N GLU A 3 5.74 -30.94 15.03
CA GLU A 3 6.93 -31.10 14.20
C GLU A 3 6.47 -31.25 12.75
N TYR A 4 6.59 -30.17 11.97
CA TYR A 4 6.43 -30.19 10.53
C TYR A 4 7.54 -31.03 9.89
N PRO A 5 7.24 -31.93 8.94
CA PRO A 5 8.26 -32.71 8.25
C PRO A 5 9.01 -31.80 7.27
N ARG A 6 10.05 -31.13 7.77
CA ARG A 6 11.00 -30.31 6.98
C ARG A 6 11.61 -31.08 5.81
N ASP A 7 11.64 -32.41 5.89
CA ASP A 7 12.22 -33.28 4.89
C ASP A 7 11.43 -33.29 3.57
N GLU A 8 10.09 -33.13 3.60
CA GLU A 8 9.27 -33.06 2.38
C GLU A 8 9.34 -31.69 1.68
N ILE A 9 9.46 -30.60 2.46
CA ILE A 9 9.64 -29.23 1.96
C ILE A 9 10.98 -29.09 1.20
N SER A 10 12.04 -29.73 1.71
CA SER A 10 13.38 -29.69 1.12
C SER A 10 13.48 -30.37 -0.25
N GLY A 11 12.59 -31.32 -0.56
CA GLY A 11 12.58 -32.03 -1.84
C GLY A 11 11.94 -31.25 -2.99
N ARG A 12 11.10 -30.24 -2.68
CA ARG A 12 10.30 -29.50 -3.68
C ARG A 12 10.62 -28.01 -3.80
N GLY A 13 11.29 -27.38 -2.81
CA GLY A 13 11.43 -25.91 -2.74
C GLY A 13 12.85 -25.33 -2.64
N GLY A 14 13.91 -26.15 -2.64
CA GLY A 14 15.28 -25.66 -2.42
C GLY A 14 15.57 -25.21 -0.98
N ASP A 15 16.83 -24.86 -0.68
CA ASP A 15 17.26 -24.41 0.66
C ASP A 15 16.88 -22.93 0.90
N PRO A 16 15.96 -22.61 1.83
CA PRO A 16 15.48 -21.25 2.06
C PRO A 16 16.57 -20.27 2.53
N GLU A 17 17.63 -20.74 3.18
CA GLU A 17 18.73 -19.86 3.60
C GLU A 17 19.61 -19.42 2.42
N ALA A 18 19.65 -20.19 1.33
CA ALA A 18 20.41 -19.87 0.14
C ALA A 18 19.73 -18.84 -0.78
N ILE A 19 18.39 -18.69 -0.70
CA ILE A 19 17.61 -17.83 -1.60
C ILE A 19 17.52 -16.38 -1.09
N SER A 20 17.56 -16.20 0.24
CA SER A 20 17.46 -14.91 0.96
C SER A 20 18.52 -13.85 0.58
N ASP A 21 19.60 -14.21 -0.11
CA ASP A 21 20.68 -13.29 -0.46
C ASP A 21 20.37 -12.42 -1.70
N ARG A 22 19.37 -12.80 -2.52
CA ARG A 22 19.13 -12.22 -3.87
C ARG A 22 18.66 -10.76 -3.88
N TYR A 23 17.98 -10.32 -2.81
CA TYR A 23 17.31 -9.02 -2.74
C TYR A 23 17.97 -8.01 -1.80
N ARG A 24 19.08 -8.39 -1.14
CA ARG A 24 19.75 -7.59 -0.09
C ARG A 24 20.26 -6.22 -0.58
N GLU A 25 20.51 -6.06 -1.86
CA GLU A 25 21.14 -4.86 -2.45
C GLU A 25 20.20 -4.02 -3.32
N GLN A 26 18.94 -4.43 -3.49
CA GLN A 26 17.99 -3.69 -4.33
C GLN A 26 17.40 -2.51 -3.56
N GLN A 27 17.70 -1.28 -4.00
CA GLN A 27 16.96 -0.10 -3.59
C GLN A 27 15.73 0.01 -4.48
N PRO A 28 14.51 -0.09 -3.94
CA PRO A 28 13.32 -0.06 -4.77
C PRO A 28 13.18 1.30 -5.46
N GLU A 29 12.93 1.29 -6.76
CA GLU A 29 12.34 2.45 -7.42
C GLU A 29 10.90 2.49 -6.96
N SER A 30 10.54 3.50 -6.17
CA SER A 30 9.15 3.71 -5.79
C SER A 30 8.35 3.95 -7.06
N ILE A 31 7.53 2.97 -7.46
CA ILE A 31 6.51 3.19 -8.48
C ILE A 31 5.35 3.89 -7.77
N SER A 32 5.56 5.18 -7.45
CA SER A 32 4.50 6.00 -6.88
C SER A 32 3.44 6.24 -7.97
N VAL A 33 2.26 5.63 -7.83
CA VAL A 33 1.11 6.00 -8.64
C VAL A 33 0.73 7.43 -8.27
N SER A 34 0.64 8.33 -9.25
CA SER A 34 0.25 9.71 -8.98
C SER A 34 -1.27 9.77 -8.70
N TRP A 35 -1.71 10.68 -7.83
CA TRP A 35 -3.14 10.89 -7.56
C TRP A 35 -3.96 11.23 -8.81
N PRO A 36 -3.47 12.07 -9.77
CA PRO A 36 -4.16 12.23 -11.04
C PRO A 36 -4.37 10.90 -11.78
N ASP A 37 -3.35 10.05 -11.84
CA ASP A 37 -3.44 8.76 -12.52
C ASP A 37 -4.41 7.83 -11.77
N PHE A 38 -4.34 7.76 -10.44
CA PHE A 38 -5.29 7.01 -9.63
C PHE A 38 -6.74 7.47 -9.87
N VAL A 39 -6.99 8.78 -9.84
CA VAL A 39 -8.33 9.35 -10.07
C VAL A 39 -8.81 9.09 -11.48
N GLU A 40 -7.95 9.23 -12.48
CA GLU A 40 -8.28 8.94 -13.88
C GLU A 40 -8.61 7.46 -14.07
N THR A 41 -7.76 6.56 -13.57
CA THR A 41 -7.99 5.11 -13.62
C THR A 41 -9.32 4.74 -12.97
N VAL A 42 -9.56 5.14 -11.72
CA VAL A 42 -10.79 4.75 -11.01
C VAL A 42 -12.05 5.37 -11.64
N ARG A 43 -11.97 6.58 -12.20
CA ARG A 43 -13.12 7.21 -12.88
C ARG A 43 -13.52 6.54 -14.19
N ASN A 44 -12.56 5.92 -14.86
CA ASN A 44 -12.79 5.22 -16.12
C ASN A 44 -13.18 3.75 -15.90
N GLU A 45 -13.16 3.29 -14.66
CA GLU A 45 -13.42 1.89 -14.31
C GLU A 45 -14.91 1.59 -14.08
N ASP A 46 -15.25 0.30 -14.13
CA ASP A 46 -16.62 -0.21 -14.10
C ASP A 46 -17.30 0.05 -12.74
N ASP A 47 -18.36 0.87 -12.77
CA ASP A 47 -19.14 1.25 -11.58
C ASP A 47 -20.12 0.15 -11.13
N THR A 48 -20.17 -0.99 -11.83
CA THR A 48 -20.85 -2.19 -11.34
C THR A 48 -20.05 -2.91 -10.25
N ILE A 49 -18.75 -2.62 -10.12
CA ILE A 49 -17.89 -3.07 -9.00
C ILE A 49 -18.14 -2.13 -7.82
N GLU A 50 -18.69 -2.63 -6.72
CA GLU A 50 -19.18 -1.78 -5.63
C GLU A 50 -18.07 -0.92 -5.01
N TYR A 51 -16.85 -1.46 -4.91
CA TYR A 51 -15.70 -0.73 -4.40
C TYR A 51 -15.32 0.45 -5.32
N ILE A 52 -15.30 0.25 -6.65
CA ILE A 52 -15.05 1.32 -7.61
C ILE A 52 -16.12 2.41 -7.49
N ALA A 53 -17.40 2.03 -7.45
CA ALA A 53 -18.51 2.98 -7.28
C ALA A 53 -18.39 3.78 -5.97
N ALA A 54 -17.99 3.14 -4.87
CA ALA A 54 -17.78 3.80 -3.58
C ALA A 54 -16.61 4.79 -3.60
N ILE A 55 -15.52 4.48 -4.31
CA ILE A 55 -14.40 5.42 -4.51
C ILE A 55 -14.87 6.60 -5.37
N GLN A 56 -15.57 6.35 -6.48
CA GLN A 56 -16.08 7.40 -7.37
C GLN A 56 -17.05 8.37 -6.66
N ASP A 57 -17.96 7.87 -5.82
CA ASP A 57 -18.84 8.71 -4.98
C ASP A 57 -18.02 9.52 -3.96
N ALA A 58 -17.02 8.91 -3.32
CA ALA A 58 -16.15 9.61 -2.39
C ALA A 58 -15.38 10.76 -3.06
N LEU A 59 -14.84 10.53 -4.26
CA LEU A 59 -14.18 11.55 -5.08
C LEU A 59 -15.15 12.68 -5.46
N THR A 60 -16.37 12.34 -5.86
CA THR A 60 -17.41 13.32 -6.20
C THR A 60 -17.76 14.21 -5.00
N ARG A 61 -17.91 13.63 -3.81
CA ARG A 61 -18.17 14.37 -2.55
C ARG A 61 -16.99 15.24 -2.13
N LEU A 62 -15.76 14.80 -2.39
CA LEU A 62 -14.55 15.56 -2.17
C LEU A 62 -14.51 16.81 -3.05
N GLU A 63 -14.75 16.66 -4.35
CA GLU A 63 -14.79 17.78 -5.30
C GLU A 63 -15.87 18.80 -4.97
N ARG A 64 -17.08 18.34 -4.60
CA ARG A 64 -18.18 19.23 -4.21
C ARG A 64 -17.79 20.09 -3.01
N ARG A 65 -17.19 19.50 -1.98
CA ARG A 65 -16.74 20.23 -0.78
C ARG A 65 -15.61 21.22 -1.08
N LYS A 66 -14.68 20.88 -1.97
CA LYS A 66 -13.63 21.82 -2.41
C LYS A 66 -14.25 23.08 -3.03
N ARG A 67 -15.26 22.91 -3.88
CA ARG A 67 -16.00 24.02 -4.51
C ARG A 67 -16.78 24.86 -3.49
N GLU A 68 -17.38 24.23 -2.48
CA GLU A 68 -18.23 24.89 -1.47
C GLU A 68 -17.44 25.66 -0.40
N ARG A 69 -16.21 25.23 -0.06
CA ARG A 69 -15.43 25.79 1.05
C ARG A 69 -14.43 26.89 0.67
N ASP A 70 -14.23 27.15 -0.63
CA ASP A 70 -13.24 28.11 -1.15
C ASP A 70 -11.87 28.00 -0.44
N THR A 71 -11.47 26.77 -0.13
CA THR A 71 -10.21 26.49 0.56
C THR A 71 -9.11 26.32 -0.47
N THR A 72 -8.06 27.13 -0.35
CA THR A 72 -6.80 26.99 -1.11
C THR A 72 -6.05 25.69 -0.78
N MET A 73 -6.43 24.98 0.28
CA MET A 73 -5.81 23.71 0.68
C MET A 73 -6.05 22.60 -0.37
N PRO A 74 -5.01 21.80 -0.68
CA PRO A 74 -5.18 20.60 -1.48
C PRO A 74 -6.04 19.59 -0.72
N VAL A 75 -6.89 18.89 -1.47
CA VAL A 75 -7.92 17.94 -0.97
C VAL A 75 -7.31 16.76 -0.21
N SER A 76 -5.99 16.58 -0.29
CA SER A 76 -5.32 15.31 -0.08
C SER A 76 -4.91 14.93 1.35
N ALA A 77 -4.44 15.85 2.17
CA ALA A 77 -3.64 15.42 3.33
C ALA A 77 -4.41 14.87 4.55
N ARG A 78 -5.68 15.26 4.78
CA ARG A 78 -6.38 14.96 6.06
C ARG A 78 -7.76 14.33 5.93
N TRP A 79 -8.35 14.31 4.72
CA TRP A 79 -9.66 13.69 4.50
C TRP A 79 -9.56 12.38 3.71
N GLU A 80 -8.52 12.22 2.88
CA GLU A 80 -8.33 11.01 2.06
C GLU A 80 -7.96 9.80 2.94
N THR A 81 -7.12 9.96 3.96
CA THR A 81 -6.73 8.85 4.85
C THR A 81 -7.95 8.20 5.54
N ASP A 82 -8.88 8.99 6.10
CA ASP A 82 -10.08 8.46 6.77
C ASP A 82 -11.06 7.79 5.79
N VAL A 83 -11.11 8.24 4.54
CA VAL A 83 -11.98 7.63 3.52
C VAL A 83 -11.35 6.35 3.01
N GLN A 84 -10.08 6.39 2.66
CA GLN A 84 -9.29 5.24 2.21
C GLN A 84 -9.35 4.12 3.23
N GLN A 85 -9.05 4.40 4.50
CA GLN A 85 -9.10 3.40 5.57
C GLN A 85 -10.49 2.82 5.74
N ARG A 86 -11.56 3.63 5.69
CA ARG A 86 -12.94 3.12 5.74
C ARG A 86 -13.29 2.26 4.52
N LEU A 87 -12.78 2.59 3.34
CA LEU A 87 -13.06 1.84 2.12
C LEU A 87 -12.28 0.52 2.09
N ILE A 88 -10.99 0.52 2.45
CA ILE A 88 -10.21 -0.72 2.66
C ILE A 88 -10.89 -1.58 3.73
N ALA A 89 -11.27 -0.96 4.84
CA ALA A 89 -11.98 -1.63 5.92
C ALA A 89 -13.34 -2.17 5.48
N ALA A 90 -13.99 -1.56 4.49
CA ALA A 90 -15.28 -2.02 3.98
C ALA A 90 -15.13 -3.16 2.98
N TYR A 91 -14.19 -3.05 2.04
CA TYR A 91 -14.07 -3.90 0.86
C TYR A 91 -12.84 -4.82 0.94
N ALA A 92 -11.66 -4.35 0.49
CA ALA A 92 -10.42 -5.12 0.47
C ALA A 92 -9.19 -4.19 0.42
N PHE A 93 -7.98 -4.75 0.61
CA PHE A 93 -6.72 -4.01 0.44
C PHE A 93 -6.46 -3.62 -1.01
N ALA A 94 -6.59 -4.57 -1.94
CA ALA A 94 -6.52 -4.30 -3.38
C ALA A 94 -7.88 -3.90 -3.93
N ILE A 95 -7.88 -2.95 -4.87
CA ILE A 95 -9.08 -2.54 -5.61
C ILE A 95 -9.22 -3.46 -6.83
N PRO A 96 -10.28 -4.28 -6.93
CA PRO A 96 -10.51 -5.09 -8.12
C PRO A 96 -10.89 -4.21 -9.32
N THR A 97 -10.41 -4.62 -10.49
CA THR A 97 -10.79 -4.04 -11.79
C THR A 97 -11.53 -5.07 -12.61
N ARG A 98 -12.28 -4.62 -13.62
CA ARG A 98 -12.95 -5.52 -14.56
C ARG A 98 -11.94 -6.44 -15.25
N GLU A 99 -10.80 -5.91 -15.68
CA GLU A 99 -9.74 -6.67 -16.33
C GLU A 99 -9.21 -7.80 -15.42
N ALA A 100 -8.94 -7.50 -14.14
CA ALA A 100 -8.45 -8.51 -13.21
C ALA A 100 -9.50 -9.60 -12.91
N LEU A 101 -10.77 -9.20 -12.77
CA LEU A 101 -11.87 -10.15 -12.53
C LEU A 101 -12.15 -11.02 -13.76
N GLU A 102 -12.09 -10.47 -14.97
CA GLU A 102 -12.19 -11.23 -16.23
C GLU A 102 -11.03 -12.20 -16.38
N TYR A 103 -9.80 -11.80 -16.04
CA TYR A 103 -8.66 -12.69 -16.05
C TYR A 103 -8.84 -13.87 -15.08
N LEU A 104 -9.23 -13.58 -13.84
CA LEU A 104 -9.46 -14.57 -12.78
C LEU A 104 -10.58 -15.55 -13.12
N HIS A 105 -11.62 -15.11 -13.82
CA HIS A 105 -12.70 -15.97 -14.27
C HIS A 105 -12.20 -17.16 -15.10
N ASP A 106 -11.16 -16.94 -15.91
CA ASP A 106 -10.62 -17.95 -16.81
C ASP A 106 -9.59 -18.88 -16.15
N GLN A 107 -9.27 -18.68 -14.86
CA GLN A 107 -8.29 -19.49 -14.11
C GLN A 107 -8.92 -20.54 -13.17
N GLY A 108 -10.26 -20.64 -13.16
CA GLY A 108 -11.02 -21.43 -12.18
C GLY A 108 -10.90 -22.96 -12.35
N PRO A 109 -11.21 -23.74 -11.29
CA PRO A 109 -11.68 -23.33 -9.94
C PRO A 109 -10.63 -22.62 -9.09
N LEU A 110 -11.07 -21.74 -8.17
CA LEU A 110 -10.20 -20.88 -7.35
C LEU A 110 -10.26 -21.23 -5.86
N VAL A 111 -9.13 -21.06 -5.17
CA VAL A 111 -9.05 -21.05 -3.70
C VAL A 111 -8.37 -19.78 -3.21
N GLU A 112 -9.07 -18.94 -2.45
CA GLU A 112 -8.53 -17.72 -1.85
C GLU A 112 -8.10 -18.01 -0.41
N LEU A 113 -6.81 -17.80 -0.08
CA LEU A 113 -6.28 -17.94 1.27
C LEU A 113 -5.92 -16.57 1.86
N GLY A 114 -6.39 -16.30 3.08
CA GLY A 114 -6.30 -14.97 3.68
C GLY A 114 -7.35 -14.00 3.13
N ALA A 115 -8.55 -14.52 2.84
CA ALA A 115 -9.63 -13.80 2.17
C ALA A 115 -10.22 -12.67 3.03
N TRP A 116 -10.02 -12.69 4.35
CA TRP A 116 -10.54 -11.74 5.32
C TRP A 116 -12.07 -11.57 5.26
N LYS A 117 -12.55 -10.56 4.52
CA LYS A 117 -13.98 -10.33 4.27
C LYS A 117 -14.51 -11.06 3.04
N GLY A 118 -13.64 -11.65 2.23
CA GLY A 118 -13.99 -12.36 0.99
C GLY A 118 -14.58 -11.45 -0.08
N TYR A 119 -14.13 -10.19 -0.20
CA TYR A 119 -14.68 -9.27 -1.20
C TYR A 119 -14.29 -9.67 -2.64
N TRP A 120 -13.06 -10.16 -2.86
CA TRP A 120 -12.66 -10.72 -4.15
C TRP A 120 -13.46 -11.98 -4.49
N ALA A 121 -13.60 -12.92 -3.54
CA ALA A 121 -14.47 -14.08 -3.69
C ALA A 121 -15.93 -13.70 -4.01
N TYR A 122 -16.49 -12.68 -3.35
CA TYR A 122 -17.83 -12.16 -3.65
C TYR A 122 -17.96 -11.64 -5.10
N GLU A 123 -17.01 -10.83 -5.56
CA GLU A 123 -17.04 -10.30 -6.94
C GLU A 123 -16.90 -11.42 -7.99
N LEU A 124 -16.10 -12.45 -7.70
CA LEU A 124 -15.88 -13.60 -8.58
C LEU A 124 -17.08 -14.56 -8.61
N ASP A 125 -17.67 -14.88 -7.46
CA ASP A 125 -18.88 -15.72 -7.35
C ASP A 125 -20.07 -15.07 -8.08
N ASN A 126 -20.26 -13.76 -7.95
CA ASN A 126 -21.28 -13.02 -8.70
C ASN A 126 -21.08 -13.10 -10.23
N ARG A 127 -19.87 -13.41 -10.69
CA ARG A 127 -19.52 -13.62 -12.09
C ARG A 127 -19.53 -15.10 -12.50
N GLY A 128 -19.99 -15.99 -11.62
CA GLY A 128 -20.12 -17.42 -11.88
C GLY A 128 -18.81 -18.21 -11.76
N VAL A 129 -17.78 -17.63 -11.14
CA VAL A 129 -16.51 -18.32 -10.89
C VAL A 129 -16.66 -19.22 -9.68
N GLU A 130 -16.23 -20.48 -9.80
CA GLU A 130 -16.16 -21.39 -8.66
C GLU A 130 -14.99 -20.99 -7.76
N ILE A 131 -15.29 -20.52 -6.54
CA ILE A 131 -14.29 -20.05 -5.58
C ILE A 131 -14.62 -20.51 -4.16
N THR A 132 -13.60 -20.99 -3.44
CA THR A 132 -13.65 -21.23 -1.99
C THR A 132 -12.71 -20.25 -1.28
N ALA A 133 -13.15 -19.67 -0.16
CA ALA A 133 -12.38 -18.66 0.56
C ALA A 133 -12.08 -19.10 2.00
N TYR A 134 -10.84 -18.96 2.43
CA TYR A 134 -10.35 -19.27 3.77
C TYR A 134 -9.70 -18.07 4.44
N ASP A 135 -9.89 -17.96 5.74
CA ASP A 135 -9.10 -17.07 6.60
C ASP A 135 -8.86 -17.73 7.97
N ALA A 136 -7.71 -17.43 8.59
CA ALA A 136 -7.37 -17.96 9.91
C ALA A 136 -8.27 -17.38 11.01
N ASP A 137 -8.78 -16.17 10.82
CA ASP A 137 -9.73 -15.50 11.72
C ASP A 137 -10.85 -14.79 10.90
N PRO A 138 -11.81 -15.56 10.35
CA PRO A 138 -12.87 -14.99 9.52
C PRO A 138 -13.71 -13.97 10.27
N VAL A 139 -14.03 -12.86 9.60
CA VAL A 139 -14.82 -11.80 10.23
C VAL A 139 -16.29 -12.21 10.41
N LEU A 140 -16.98 -11.59 11.36
CA LEU A 140 -18.39 -11.89 11.66
C LEU A 140 -19.38 -11.47 10.56
N ASN A 141 -19.03 -10.46 9.75
CA ASN A 141 -19.89 -9.93 8.68
C ASN A 141 -19.10 -9.82 7.37
N PRO A 142 -18.80 -10.94 6.70
CA PRO A 142 -18.06 -10.95 5.45
C PRO A 142 -18.98 -10.66 4.25
N TRP A 143 -18.39 -10.33 3.11
CA TRP A 143 -19.07 -10.24 1.80
C TRP A 143 -19.39 -11.61 1.22
N PHE A 144 -18.56 -12.60 1.54
CA PHE A 144 -18.64 -13.97 1.04
C PHE A 144 -18.52 -14.98 2.20
N PRO A 145 -19.05 -16.21 2.08
CA PRO A 145 -18.78 -17.26 3.06
C PRO A 145 -17.27 -17.58 3.13
N VAL A 146 -16.61 -17.09 4.19
CA VAL A 146 -15.18 -17.38 4.45
C VAL A 146 -15.09 -18.44 5.54
N GLU A 147 -14.48 -19.58 5.18
CA GLU A 147 -14.25 -20.69 6.10
C GLU A 147 -13.04 -20.44 6.99
N THR A 148 -13.07 -20.97 8.22
CA THR A 148 -11.90 -20.93 9.10
C THR A 148 -10.85 -21.92 8.63
N GLY A 149 -9.65 -21.44 8.31
CA GLY A 149 -8.54 -22.28 7.87
C GLY A 149 -7.26 -21.50 7.69
N ASP A 150 -6.13 -22.16 7.94
CA ASP A 150 -4.80 -21.67 7.60
C ASP A 150 -4.28 -22.38 6.34
N GLN A 151 -2.99 -22.26 6.02
CA GLN A 151 -2.39 -22.87 4.83
C GLN A 151 -2.58 -24.39 4.74
N ASP A 152 -2.82 -25.11 5.85
CA ASP A 152 -2.99 -26.57 5.83
C ASP A 152 -4.24 -27.00 5.04
N VAL A 153 -5.22 -26.10 4.84
CA VAL A 153 -6.39 -26.39 4.00
C VAL A 153 -6.02 -26.69 2.55
N LEU A 154 -4.87 -26.19 2.08
CA LEU A 154 -4.39 -26.40 0.72
C LEU A 154 -4.05 -27.86 0.41
N LEU A 155 -3.82 -28.70 1.43
CA LEU A 155 -3.64 -30.14 1.27
C LEU A 155 -4.88 -30.87 0.73
N GLN A 156 -6.04 -30.21 0.71
CA GLN A 156 -7.29 -30.75 0.18
C GLN A 156 -7.46 -30.48 -1.32
N TYR A 157 -6.62 -29.60 -1.89
CA TYR A 157 -6.67 -29.14 -3.27
C TYR A 157 -5.53 -29.73 -4.10
N GLY A 158 -5.71 -29.79 -5.42
CA GLY A 158 -4.73 -30.32 -6.36
C GLY A 158 -4.26 -29.28 -7.36
N GLU A 159 -3.71 -29.76 -8.48
CA GLU A 159 -3.23 -28.90 -9.57
C GLU A 159 -4.36 -28.20 -10.35
N ALA A 160 -5.62 -28.63 -10.15
CA ALA A 160 -6.76 -28.08 -10.88
C ALA A 160 -7.23 -26.74 -10.32
N GLU A 161 -6.96 -26.46 -9.05
CA GLU A 161 -7.35 -25.22 -8.39
C GLU A 161 -6.24 -24.18 -8.45
N THR A 162 -6.61 -22.95 -8.80
CA THR A 162 -5.68 -21.82 -8.76
C THR A 162 -5.75 -21.14 -7.39
N LEU A 163 -4.60 -21.03 -6.72
CA LEU A 163 -4.47 -20.35 -5.43
C LEU A 163 -4.42 -18.83 -5.64
N VAL A 164 -5.28 -18.09 -4.95
CA VAL A 164 -5.31 -16.63 -4.94
C VAL A 164 -4.78 -16.13 -3.58
N LEU A 165 -3.74 -15.29 -3.63
CA LEU A 165 -3.15 -14.61 -2.47
C LEU A 165 -3.21 -13.10 -2.66
N CYS A 166 -4.12 -12.43 -1.98
CA CYS A 166 -4.30 -10.98 -2.03
C CYS A 166 -3.71 -10.31 -0.79
N TRP A 167 -2.63 -9.53 -0.96
CA TRP A 167 -1.91 -8.84 0.12
C TRP A 167 -1.69 -9.71 1.37
N PRO A 168 -1.09 -10.91 1.24
CA PRO A 168 -0.97 -11.82 2.35
C PRO A 168 -0.14 -11.22 3.49
N PRO A 169 -0.45 -11.56 4.76
CA PRO A 169 0.26 -11.01 5.92
C PRO A 169 1.74 -11.44 5.91
N VAL A 170 2.58 -10.63 6.55
CA VAL A 170 3.96 -11.03 6.87
C VAL A 170 3.93 -12.22 7.81
N GLY A 171 4.59 -13.30 7.43
CA GLY A 171 4.64 -14.51 8.24
C GLY A 171 4.59 -15.77 7.37
N PRO A 172 4.35 -16.93 8.01
CA PRO A 172 4.52 -18.21 7.34
C PRO A 172 3.44 -18.56 6.32
N MET A 173 2.24 -18.01 6.48
CA MET A 173 1.06 -18.36 5.67
C MET A 173 1.36 -18.36 4.17
N ALA A 174 1.92 -17.27 3.62
CA ALA A 174 2.11 -17.13 2.19
C ALA A 174 3.16 -18.09 1.64
N TYR A 175 4.34 -18.18 2.27
CA TYR A 175 5.40 -19.07 1.77
C TYR A 175 5.02 -20.54 1.95
N GLU A 176 4.34 -20.91 3.05
CA GLU A 176 3.90 -22.28 3.28
C GLU A 176 2.77 -22.66 2.31
N ALA A 177 1.89 -21.73 1.96
CA ALA A 177 0.90 -21.94 0.92
C ALA A 177 1.53 -22.35 -0.42
N LEU A 178 2.62 -21.67 -0.83
CA LEU A 178 3.36 -22.05 -2.05
C LEU A 178 4.06 -23.41 -1.96
N LEU A 179 4.33 -23.89 -0.74
CA LEU A 179 4.94 -25.20 -0.53
C LEU A 179 3.93 -26.33 -0.60
N LEU A 180 2.71 -26.08 -0.11
CA LEU A 180 1.61 -27.03 0.02
C LEU A 180 0.73 -27.10 -1.23
N HIS A 181 0.60 -26.00 -1.97
CA HIS A 181 -0.16 -25.95 -3.23
C HIS A 181 0.69 -26.42 -4.41
N ASP A 182 0.09 -27.22 -5.28
CA ASP A 182 0.74 -27.75 -6.48
C ASP A 182 0.18 -27.14 -7.80
N GLY A 183 -0.91 -26.37 -7.74
CA GLY A 183 -1.51 -25.70 -8.91
C GLY A 183 -0.98 -24.29 -9.17
N ASP A 184 -1.62 -23.56 -10.10
CA ASP A 184 -1.25 -22.19 -10.43
C ASP A 184 -1.50 -21.22 -9.26
N VAL A 185 -0.77 -20.11 -9.24
CA VAL A 185 -0.84 -19.10 -8.19
C VAL A 185 -1.04 -17.72 -8.80
N ILE A 186 -2.01 -16.99 -8.24
CA ILE A 186 -2.25 -15.58 -8.51
C ILE A 186 -1.91 -14.80 -7.24
N TYR A 187 -0.87 -13.98 -7.37
CA TYR A 187 -0.45 -13.05 -6.33
C TYR A 187 -0.95 -11.64 -6.66
N ILE A 188 -1.73 -11.04 -5.76
CA ILE A 188 -2.20 -9.66 -5.85
C ILE A 188 -1.48 -8.84 -4.77
N GLY A 189 -0.51 -8.03 -5.17
CA GLY A 189 0.29 -7.20 -4.27
C GLY A 189 1.52 -6.61 -4.96
N GLU A 190 2.40 -5.98 -4.18
CA GLU A 190 3.63 -5.35 -4.66
C GLU A 190 4.82 -6.32 -4.55
N ARG A 191 5.67 -6.39 -5.59
CA ARG A 191 6.90 -7.21 -5.57
C ARG A 191 8.06 -6.47 -4.88
N PRO A 192 9.08 -7.19 -4.36
CA PRO A 192 10.30 -6.57 -3.85
C PRO A 192 10.96 -5.74 -4.96
N GLY A 193 11.19 -4.45 -4.69
CA GLY A 193 11.75 -3.52 -5.69
C GLY A 193 10.80 -2.39 -6.12
N ASP A 194 9.49 -2.49 -5.85
CA ASP A 194 8.50 -1.55 -6.41
C ASP A 194 8.02 -0.43 -5.44
N GLY A 195 8.68 -0.29 -4.29
CA GLY A 195 8.25 0.57 -3.19
C GLY A 195 7.63 -0.28 -2.09
N PHE A 196 8.29 -0.35 -0.94
CA PHE A 196 8.03 -1.39 0.05
C PHE A 196 6.79 -1.07 0.92
N LYS A 197 5.68 -1.76 0.69
CA LYS A 197 4.65 -1.99 1.72
C LYS A 197 4.85 -3.39 2.30
N ALA A 198 5.05 -3.48 3.61
CA ALA A 198 5.47 -4.69 4.32
C ALA A 198 4.37 -5.77 4.38
N PHE A 199 4.09 -6.43 3.25
CA PHE A 199 3.19 -7.57 3.11
C PHE A 199 3.89 -8.67 2.31
N ALA A 200 3.56 -9.93 2.61
CA ALA A 200 4.43 -11.09 2.37
C ALA A 200 5.84 -10.91 2.99
N ASP A 201 6.63 -11.99 3.03
CA ASP A 201 8.04 -11.90 3.41
C ASP A 201 8.95 -12.30 2.25
N MET A 202 10.26 -12.05 2.36
CA MET A 202 11.20 -12.39 1.29
C MET A 202 11.20 -13.89 0.96
N ARG A 203 10.89 -14.77 1.93
CA ARG A 203 10.84 -16.22 1.71
C ARG A 203 9.69 -16.60 0.77
N PHE A 204 8.56 -15.87 0.84
CA PHE A 204 7.47 -16.05 -0.12
C PHE A 204 7.95 -15.77 -1.55
N PHE A 205 8.59 -14.62 -1.79
CA PHE A 205 9.07 -14.25 -3.12
C PHE A 205 10.18 -15.17 -3.63
N ASP A 206 11.07 -15.58 -2.74
CA ASP A 206 12.11 -16.57 -3.00
C ASP A 206 11.52 -17.90 -3.51
N VAL A 207 10.48 -18.42 -2.85
CA VAL A 207 9.79 -19.64 -3.27
C VAL A 207 8.97 -19.41 -4.54
N LEU A 208 8.33 -18.25 -4.67
CA LEU A 208 7.55 -17.87 -5.84
C LEU A 208 8.41 -17.90 -7.11
N ASP A 209 9.57 -17.24 -7.08
CA ASP A 209 10.49 -17.19 -8.22
C ASP A 209 11.21 -18.52 -8.49
N ALA A 210 11.32 -19.39 -7.48
CA ALA A 210 11.96 -20.70 -7.62
C ALA A 210 11.01 -21.77 -8.17
N ARG A 211 9.72 -21.73 -7.80
CA ARG A 211 8.73 -22.76 -8.16
C ARG A 211 7.85 -22.38 -9.35
N TYR A 212 7.64 -21.09 -9.61
CA TYR A 212 6.65 -20.63 -10.59
C TYR A 212 7.30 -19.84 -11.73
N GLU A 213 6.78 -20.02 -12.93
CA GLU A 213 7.09 -19.17 -14.09
C GLU A 213 6.10 -18.01 -14.14
N HIS A 214 6.60 -16.79 -14.29
CA HIS A 214 5.73 -15.61 -14.43
C HIS A 214 5.06 -15.59 -15.81
N SER A 215 3.74 -15.70 -15.85
CA SER A 215 2.95 -15.71 -17.08
C SER A 215 2.40 -14.33 -17.47
N THR A 216 1.71 -13.66 -16.54
CA THR A 216 0.94 -12.43 -16.80
C THR A 216 1.03 -11.46 -15.63
N GLN A 217 1.01 -10.16 -15.92
CA GLN A 217 0.88 -9.08 -14.95
C GLN A 217 -0.25 -8.14 -15.36
N ILE A 218 -1.11 -7.79 -14.40
CA ILE A 218 -2.19 -6.80 -14.55
C ILE A 218 -1.96 -5.73 -13.49
N ASP A 219 -1.88 -4.47 -13.92
CA ASP A 219 -1.71 -3.35 -13.00
C ASP A 219 -3.06 -2.97 -12.37
N LEU A 220 -3.10 -2.90 -11.04
CA LEU A 220 -4.28 -2.48 -10.29
C LEU A 220 -4.14 -1.02 -9.85
N PRO A 221 -5.26 -0.27 -9.76
CA PRO A 221 -5.23 1.02 -9.07
C PRO A 221 -4.81 0.79 -7.62
N SER A 222 -3.79 1.55 -7.19
CA SER A 222 -3.27 1.51 -5.83
C SER A 222 -3.74 2.75 -5.09
N HIS A 223 -4.27 2.57 -3.87
CA HIS A 223 -4.53 3.72 -3.02
C HIS A 223 -3.20 4.46 -2.77
N PRO A 224 -3.14 5.76 -3.06
CA PRO A 224 -1.90 6.51 -2.91
C PRO A 224 -1.51 6.60 -1.42
N GLY A 225 -0.21 6.60 -1.17
CA GLY A 225 0.34 6.71 0.17
C GLY A 225 0.24 8.15 0.68
N ALA A 226 -0.17 8.35 1.93
CA ALA A 226 -0.27 9.69 2.55
C ALA A 226 1.04 10.51 2.44
N LYS A 227 2.20 9.84 2.38
CA LYS A 227 3.51 10.47 2.22
C LYS A 227 3.83 10.87 0.77
N ASP A 228 3.35 10.10 -0.21
CA ASP A 228 3.61 10.34 -1.63
C ASP A 228 2.76 11.50 -2.14
N ASP A 229 1.53 11.62 -1.65
CA ASP A 229 0.67 12.77 -1.94
C ASP A 229 1.14 14.06 -1.27
N LEU A 230 1.68 13.99 -0.05
CA LEU A 230 2.28 15.15 0.60
C LEU A 230 3.54 15.60 -0.18
N ARG A 231 4.36 14.66 -0.65
CA ARG A 231 5.56 14.96 -1.46
C ARG A 231 5.20 15.64 -2.78
N ARG A 232 4.22 15.09 -3.51
CA ARG A 232 3.77 15.70 -4.77
C ARG A 232 3.11 17.07 -4.56
N THR A 233 2.30 17.22 -3.51
CA THR A 233 1.72 18.52 -3.14
C THR A 233 2.82 19.55 -2.90
N TYR A 234 3.89 19.15 -2.22
CA TYR A 234 5.00 20.05 -1.96
C TYR A 234 5.78 20.34 -3.25
N GLU A 235 5.88 19.41 -4.18
CA GLU A 235 6.50 19.64 -5.49
C GLU A 235 5.62 20.51 -6.43
N GLU A 236 4.30 20.46 -6.32
CA GLU A 236 3.38 21.32 -7.09
C GLU A 236 3.33 22.75 -6.51
N GLU A 237 3.28 22.88 -5.18
CA GLU A 237 3.19 24.17 -4.48
C GLU A 237 4.57 24.86 -4.36
N TYR A 238 5.63 24.07 -4.21
CA TYR A 238 6.99 24.56 -3.95
C TYR A 238 8.02 24.15 -5.02
N GLY A 239 7.71 23.26 -5.95
CA GLY A 239 8.62 22.93 -7.05
C GLY A 239 8.74 24.06 -8.08
N GLY A 240 9.86 24.08 -8.81
CA GLY A 240 10.08 25.05 -9.91
C GLY A 240 10.34 26.50 -9.50
N VAL A 241 10.35 26.82 -8.21
CA VAL A 241 10.54 28.20 -7.70
C VAL A 241 11.87 28.36 -6.96
N ALA A 242 12.67 29.36 -7.33
CA ALA A 242 14.05 29.55 -6.83
C ALA A 242 14.15 30.02 -5.36
N TYR A 243 13.05 30.45 -4.73
CA TYR A 243 13.11 31.00 -3.37
C TYR A 243 13.37 29.93 -2.31
N THR A 244 14.18 30.29 -1.31
CA THR A 244 14.62 29.40 -0.22
C THR A 244 13.48 28.69 0.51
N LYS A 245 12.31 29.34 0.70
CA LYS A 245 11.16 28.69 1.36
C LYS A 245 10.64 27.47 0.60
N HIS A 246 10.65 27.53 -0.74
CA HIS A 246 10.09 26.47 -1.55
C HIS A 246 11.06 25.29 -1.66
N ARG A 247 12.34 25.59 -1.85
CA ARG A 247 13.42 24.59 -1.75
C ARG A 247 13.48 23.95 -0.36
N LEU A 248 13.23 24.73 0.70
CA LEU A 248 13.18 24.25 2.07
C LEU A 248 12.02 23.26 2.26
N ALA A 249 10.81 23.59 1.78
CA ALA A 249 9.64 22.71 1.84
C ALA A 249 9.91 21.35 1.19
N CYS A 250 10.44 21.31 -0.04
CA CYS A 250 10.75 20.04 -0.72
C CYS A 250 11.80 19.20 0.03
N THR A 251 12.73 19.82 0.77
CA THR A 251 13.75 19.09 1.54
C THR A 251 13.25 18.49 2.86
N LEU A 252 12.03 18.84 3.32
CA LEU A 252 11.48 18.32 4.57
C LEU A 252 11.21 16.80 4.53
N PHE A 253 11.02 16.22 3.33
CA PHE A 253 10.87 14.77 3.16
C PHE A 253 12.15 13.97 3.42
N GLU A 254 13.31 14.61 3.21
CA GLU A 254 14.61 14.02 3.50
C GLU A 254 15.06 14.33 4.93
N GLN A 255 14.73 15.53 5.42
CA GLN A 255 15.16 16.02 6.71
C GLN A 255 14.00 16.77 7.40
N PRO A 256 13.14 16.04 8.15
CA PRO A 256 11.91 16.60 8.70
C PRO A 256 12.13 17.42 9.99
N TYR A 257 13.36 17.48 10.51
CA TYR A 257 13.78 18.38 11.59
C TYR A 257 14.81 19.40 11.09
N LEU A 258 14.69 20.65 11.53
CA LEU A 258 15.61 21.71 11.13
C LEU A 258 15.81 22.78 12.20
N THR A 259 16.95 23.45 12.09
CA THR A 259 17.26 24.67 12.83
C THR A 259 17.62 25.77 11.83
N THR A 260 17.58 27.03 12.26
CA THR A 260 18.06 28.16 11.42
C THR A 260 19.46 27.89 10.85
N LYS A 261 20.36 27.29 11.65
CA LYS A 261 21.73 26.96 11.21
C LYS A 261 21.77 25.88 10.14
N THR A 262 20.89 24.89 10.21
CA THR A 262 20.77 23.82 9.21
C THR A 262 20.33 24.42 7.88
N VAL A 263 19.35 25.33 7.88
CA VAL A 263 18.84 26.02 6.69
C VAL A 263 19.91 26.93 6.07
N MET A 264 20.61 27.74 6.87
CA MET A 264 21.70 28.60 6.41
C MET A 264 22.79 27.81 5.67
N ARG A 265 23.23 26.70 6.27
CA ARG A 265 24.29 25.86 5.70
C ARG A 265 23.84 25.14 4.44
N ARG A 266 22.61 24.60 4.43
CA ARG A 266 22.10 23.77 3.34
C ARG A 266 21.83 24.59 2.07
N PHE A 267 21.34 25.82 2.24
CA PHE A 267 20.96 26.67 1.10
C PHE A 267 21.96 27.79 0.81
N ASP A 268 23.05 27.87 1.57
CA ASP A 268 24.07 28.94 1.51
C ASP A 268 23.43 30.34 1.57
N VAL A 269 22.66 30.59 2.63
CA VAL A 269 21.90 31.84 2.82
C VAL A 269 22.19 32.50 4.16
N GLU A 270 22.06 33.83 4.17
CA GLU A 270 22.13 34.65 5.38
C GLU A 270 21.05 34.27 6.41
N GLN A 271 21.35 34.52 7.68
CA GLN A 271 20.47 34.17 8.80
C GLN A 271 19.07 34.80 8.67
N SER A 272 18.98 36.02 8.16
CA SER A 272 17.70 36.72 7.94
C SER A 272 16.83 36.06 6.87
N THR A 273 17.44 35.51 5.81
CA THR A 273 16.74 34.75 4.75
C THR A 273 16.30 33.39 5.26
N ALA A 274 17.14 32.69 6.02
CA ALA A 274 16.78 31.43 6.66
C ALA A 274 15.60 31.60 7.62
N TYR A 275 15.61 32.65 8.45
CA TYR A 275 14.52 32.94 9.37
C TYR A 275 13.20 33.22 8.63
N ARG A 276 13.23 34.07 7.60
CA ARG A 276 12.04 34.35 6.76
C ARG A 276 11.47 33.10 6.10
N ALA A 277 12.32 32.18 5.64
CA ALA A 277 11.87 30.92 5.04
C ALA A 277 11.19 30.01 6.07
N ILE A 278 11.75 29.90 7.27
CA ILE A 278 11.17 29.11 8.37
C ILE A 278 9.83 29.71 8.81
N THR A 279 9.79 31.01 9.11
CA THR A 279 8.56 31.70 9.53
C THR A 279 7.47 31.59 8.46
N ALA A 280 7.80 31.70 7.17
CA ALA A 280 6.81 31.54 6.11
C ALA A 280 6.21 30.13 6.05
N LEU A 281 7.00 29.08 6.35
CA LEU A 281 6.50 27.70 6.40
C LEU A 281 5.76 27.40 7.72
N GLU A 282 6.13 28.07 8.82
CA GLU A 282 5.40 28.02 10.08
C GLU A 282 4.03 28.70 9.98
N ASP A 283 3.97 29.90 9.38
CA ASP A 283 2.73 30.62 9.09
C ASP A 283 1.80 29.84 8.13
N ALA A 284 2.39 29.06 7.21
CA ALA A 284 1.66 28.15 6.33
C ALA A 284 1.24 26.83 7.03
N GLY A 285 1.68 26.60 8.26
CA GLY A 285 1.40 25.38 9.02
C GLY A 285 2.17 24.14 8.53
N VAL A 286 3.19 24.30 7.69
CA VAL A 286 4.09 23.24 7.23
C VAL A 286 5.08 22.85 8.34
N LEU A 287 5.57 23.85 9.08
CA LEU A 287 6.46 23.66 10.23
C LEU A 287 5.76 23.97 11.54
N GLU A 288 6.23 23.35 12.61
CA GLU A 288 5.93 23.75 13.99
C GLU A 288 7.19 23.71 14.87
N GLU A 289 7.26 24.59 15.86
CA GLU A 289 8.34 24.60 16.85
C GLU A 289 8.23 23.40 17.80
N VAL A 290 9.35 22.71 18.02
CA VAL A 290 9.42 21.57 18.94
C VAL A 290 9.44 22.08 20.40
N PRO A 291 8.45 21.72 21.25
CA PRO A 291 8.41 22.16 22.64
C PRO A 291 9.59 21.61 23.44
N GLY A 292 10.27 22.47 24.20
CA GLY A 292 11.37 22.04 25.10
C GLY A 292 12.74 21.89 24.42
N GLY A 293 12.88 22.33 23.16
CA GLY A 293 14.19 22.50 22.52
C GLY A 293 15.11 23.39 23.36
N GLY A 294 16.39 23.03 23.47
CA GLY A 294 17.39 23.77 24.26
C GLY A 294 17.67 25.18 23.71
N PRO A 295 18.86 25.77 23.92
CA PRO A 295 19.18 27.13 23.45
C PRO A 295 19.19 27.31 21.91
N ARG A 296 18.82 26.27 21.15
CA ARG A 296 18.64 26.30 19.69
C ARG A 296 17.19 25.96 19.40
N GLN A 297 16.46 26.92 18.85
CA GLN A 297 15.10 26.73 18.36
C GLN A 297 15.11 25.69 17.23
N GLU A 298 14.32 24.64 17.40
CA GLU A 298 14.21 23.50 16.50
C GLU A 298 12.77 23.40 16.00
N TYR A 299 12.62 23.12 14.72
CA TYR A 299 11.35 23.04 14.02
C TYR A 299 11.20 21.66 13.41
N ARG A 300 9.97 21.13 13.41
CA ARG A 300 9.63 19.87 12.77
C ARG A 300 8.56 20.06 11.69
N ALA A 301 8.62 19.24 10.64
CA ALA A 301 7.62 19.19 9.59
C ALA A 301 6.35 18.52 10.11
N ARG A 302 5.39 19.35 10.54
CA ARG A 302 4.18 18.91 11.24
C ARG A 302 3.44 17.82 10.45
N GLU A 303 3.15 18.06 9.18
CA GLU A 303 2.38 17.13 8.35
C GLU A 303 3.11 15.82 8.07
N ILE A 304 4.45 15.85 7.99
CA ILE A 304 5.26 14.65 7.83
C ILE A 304 5.27 13.83 9.13
N PHE A 305 5.36 14.48 10.29
CA PHE A 305 5.28 13.80 11.59
C PHE A 305 3.87 13.29 11.91
N ASP A 306 2.81 14.02 11.53
CA ASP A 306 1.43 13.55 11.65
C ASP A 306 1.21 12.22 10.89
N ILE A 307 1.96 11.98 9.82
CA ILE A 307 1.95 10.72 9.05
C ILE A 307 2.85 9.66 9.71
N LEU A 308 4.05 10.03 10.15
CA LEU A 308 5.03 9.09 10.71
C LEU A 308 4.73 8.64 12.15
N GLU A 309 4.03 9.47 12.93
CA GLU A 309 3.70 9.23 14.34
C GLU A 309 2.34 8.54 14.52
N GLN A 310 1.61 8.24 13.42
CA GLN A 310 0.42 7.39 13.49
C GLN A 310 0.86 5.94 13.75
N PRO A 311 0.51 5.34 14.90
CA PRO A 311 0.72 3.91 15.07
C PRO A 311 -0.12 3.19 14.02
N PRO A 312 0.37 2.10 13.41
CA PRO A 312 -0.49 1.21 12.63
C PRO A 312 -1.59 0.72 13.58
N GLN A 313 -2.81 1.24 13.41
CA GLN A 313 -3.96 0.74 14.16
C GLN A 313 -4.45 -0.53 13.48
N THR A 314 -3.78 -1.63 13.82
CA THR A 314 -4.36 -2.96 13.74
C THR A 314 -5.61 -3.00 14.64
N TYR A 315 -6.76 -3.26 14.05
CA TYR A 315 -7.93 -3.78 14.75
C TYR A 315 -8.21 -5.18 14.22
#